data_AF-A0A8D8GRY9-F1
#
_entry.id   AF-A0A8D8GRY9-F1
#
_cell.length_a   1.000
_cell.length_b   1.000
_cell.length_c   1.000
_cell.angle_alpha   90.00
_cell.angle_beta   90.00
_cell.angle_gamma   90.00
#
_symmetry.space_group_name_H-M   'P 1'
#
loop_
_entity.id
_entity.type
_entity.pdbx_description
1 polymer ?
#
loop_
_entity_poly.entity_id
_entity_poly.type
_entity_poly.pdbx_seq_one_letter_code
_entity_poly.pdbx_strand_id
1 'polypeptide(L)'
;MDTVNLLLKLGYQPGGDSPLEEATLGGGISQPGYRALIQWLTEEIRRYGALDDESVTSVDDEVCFRWELSSFLKELGCPYGALMDVPLTERFREAGDARMLVEYLVGECAALAMVRRQRDQEERRFQVSVLEPCTERDLLNICGALGLSVENLRADNIFNEINQRLNDEPLVGGLLFRPEVNLTACQWVRLERTQAELLAEYSLRQQMMLKRVDLTMAAFQWKGKDGPAVAQTYR
;
A
#
# COMPACT_ATOMS: atom_id res chain seq x y z
N MET A 1 8.51 8.48 -9.87
CA MET A 1 7.32 7.96 -9.17
C MET A 1 7.08 8.89 -7.99
N ASP A 2 5.84 9.30 -7.68
CA ASP A 2 5.60 10.20 -6.55
C ASP A 2 5.49 9.37 -5.25
N THR A 3 6.65 9.10 -4.67
CA THR A 3 6.84 8.27 -3.48
C THR A 3 6.14 8.85 -2.25
N VAL A 4 6.13 10.17 -2.10
CA VAL A 4 5.46 10.86 -1.00
C VAL A 4 3.95 10.60 -1.06
N ASN A 5 3.35 10.76 -2.23
CA ASN A 5 1.93 10.48 -2.40
C ASN A 5 1.60 9.00 -2.21
N LEU A 6 2.49 8.06 -2.57
CA LEU A 6 2.26 6.64 -2.32
C LEU A 6 2.32 6.31 -0.83
N LEU A 7 3.30 6.87 -0.10
CA LEU A 7 3.42 6.71 1.35
C LEU A 7 2.17 7.20 2.09
N LEU A 8 1.64 8.36 1.72
CA LEU A 8 0.38 8.88 2.27
C LEU A 8 -0.81 7.96 1.98
N LYS A 9 -0.88 7.40 0.76
CA LYS A 9 -1.93 6.43 0.39
C LYS A 9 -1.82 5.10 1.14
N LEU A 10 -0.61 4.67 1.48
CA LEU A 10 -0.36 3.49 2.31
C LEU A 10 -0.64 3.78 3.80
N GLY A 11 -1.00 5.02 4.17
CA GLY A 11 -1.35 5.39 5.54
C GLY A 11 -0.15 5.76 6.40
N TYR A 12 1.01 6.03 5.81
CA TYR A 12 2.15 6.52 6.57
C TYR A 12 1.84 7.90 7.16
N GLN A 13 1.93 8.00 8.48
CA GLN A 13 1.91 9.28 9.19
C GLN A 13 3.32 9.54 9.73
N PRO A 14 4.02 10.59 9.25
CA PRO A 14 5.29 10.98 9.84
C PRO A 14 5.06 11.29 11.32
N GLY A 15 6.00 10.89 12.18
CA GLY A 15 5.90 11.17 13.61
C GLY A 15 5.93 12.67 13.88
N GLY A 16 4.81 13.23 14.36
CA GLY A 16 4.65 14.66 14.70
C GLY A 16 3.82 15.46 13.69
N ASP A 17 3.45 16.70 14.04
CA ASP A 17 2.62 17.62 13.22
C ASP A 17 3.29 18.14 11.92
N SER A 18 4.46 17.60 11.53
CA SER A 18 5.19 18.05 10.34
C SER A 18 4.88 17.18 9.11
N PRO A 19 4.67 17.80 7.93
CA PRO A 19 4.47 17.07 6.69
C PRO A 19 5.69 16.21 6.34
N LEU A 20 5.46 15.10 5.64
CA LEU A 20 6.52 14.24 5.14
C LEU A 20 7.41 15.02 4.17
N GLU A 21 8.62 15.38 4.60
CA GLU A 21 9.57 16.11 3.76
C GLU A 21 10.25 15.18 2.76
N GLU A 22 10.39 15.61 1.51
CA GLU A 22 11.11 14.86 0.47
C GLU A 22 12.59 14.63 0.82
N ALA A 23 13.16 15.50 1.65
CA ALA A 23 14.50 15.33 2.21
C ALA A 23 14.63 14.06 3.07
N THR A 24 13.55 13.63 3.72
CA THR A 24 13.53 12.40 4.52
C THR A 24 13.79 11.18 3.64
N LEU A 25 13.36 11.18 2.37
CA LEU A 25 13.53 10.02 1.48
C LEU A 25 15.00 9.73 1.15
N GLY A 26 15.87 10.75 1.19
CA GLY A 26 17.31 10.63 0.93
C GLY A 26 18.18 10.82 2.17
N GLY A 27 17.60 10.83 3.38
CA GLY A 27 18.31 11.14 4.62
C GLY A 27 19.35 10.10 5.03
N GLY A 28 19.18 8.86 4.57
CA GLY A 28 20.07 7.73 4.91
C GLY A 28 19.94 7.28 6.37
N ILE A 29 20.57 6.16 6.69
CA ILE A 29 20.42 5.46 7.98
C ILE A 29 20.88 6.26 9.20
N SER A 30 21.73 7.28 9.04
CA SER A 30 22.15 8.12 10.17
C SER A 30 21.02 9.04 10.67
N GLN A 31 20.00 9.29 9.84
CA GLN A 31 18.84 10.08 10.24
C GLN A 31 17.82 9.21 10.98
N PRO A 32 17.40 9.56 12.21
CA PRO A 32 16.41 8.77 12.95
C PRO A 32 15.04 8.74 12.26
N GLY A 33 14.62 9.84 11.62
CA GLY A 33 13.37 9.88 10.85
C GLY A 33 13.37 8.92 9.65
N TYR A 34 14.53 8.75 9.00
CA TYR A 34 14.69 7.77 7.92
C TYR A 34 14.56 6.34 8.45
N ARG A 35 15.24 6.01 9.56
CA ARG A 35 15.16 4.67 10.16
C ARG A 35 13.74 4.34 10.62
N ALA A 36 13.00 5.30 11.17
CA ALA A 36 11.60 5.14 11.55
C ALA A 36 10.68 4.88 10.34
N LEU A 37 10.89 5.59 9.22
CA LEU A 37 10.17 5.35 7.97
C LEU A 37 10.44 3.92 7.44
N ILE A 38 11.69 3.49 7.42
CA ILE A 38 12.07 2.16 6.95
C ILE A 38 11.51 1.07 7.88
N GLN A 39 11.58 1.26 9.20
CA GLN A 39 10.93 0.36 10.16
C GLN A 39 9.44 0.23 9.86
N TRP A 40 8.72 1.34 9.67
CA TRP A 40 7.31 1.30 9.34
C TRP A 40 7.04 0.55 8.02
N LEU A 41 7.83 0.81 6.98
CA LEU A 41 7.69 0.13 5.69
C LEU A 41 7.91 -1.39 5.81
N THR A 42 8.94 -1.81 6.52
CA THR A 42 9.24 -3.24 6.72
C THR A 42 8.19 -3.93 7.58
N GLU A 43 7.60 -3.23 8.55
CA GLU A 43 6.46 -3.72 9.33
C GLU A 43 5.20 -3.87 8.47
N GLU A 44 4.88 -2.89 7.62
CA GLU A 44 3.76 -2.98 6.68
C GLU A 44 3.97 -4.10 5.66
N ILE A 45 5.18 -4.24 5.11
CA ILE A 45 5.53 -5.35 4.21
C ILE A 45 5.36 -6.68 4.94
N ARG A 46 5.76 -6.82 6.21
CA ARG A 46 5.49 -8.04 6.99
C ARG A 46 3.99 -8.26 7.18
N ARG A 47 3.25 -7.20 7.52
CA ARG A 47 1.80 -7.25 7.66
C ARG A 47 1.11 -7.65 6.39
N TYR A 48 1.63 -7.34 5.19
CA TYR A 48 1.09 -7.74 3.88
C TYR A 48 1.75 -9.00 3.27
N GLY A 49 2.91 -9.40 3.75
CA GLY A 49 3.64 -10.60 3.35
C GLY A 49 3.44 -11.75 4.32
N ALA A 50 4.08 -12.89 4.06
CA ALA A 50 4.24 -13.97 5.03
C ALA A 50 5.74 -14.10 5.35
N LEU A 51 6.34 -12.98 5.77
CA LEU A 51 7.76 -12.89 6.13
C LEU A 51 7.82 -12.99 7.66
N ASP A 52 7.86 -14.21 8.18
CA ASP A 52 7.67 -14.46 9.61
C ASP A 52 8.95 -14.30 10.44
N ASP A 53 10.14 -14.32 9.81
CA ASP A 53 11.40 -14.50 10.53
C ASP A 53 12.22 -13.21 10.77
N GLU A 54 12.26 -12.26 9.82
CA GLU A 54 13.15 -11.09 9.95
C GLU A 54 12.40 -9.79 10.32
N SER A 55 12.88 -9.15 11.39
CA SER A 55 12.35 -7.87 11.88
C SER A 55 13.39 -6.78 11.97
N VAL A 56 13.09 -5.61 11.41
CA VAL A 56 13.90 -4.40 11.52
C VAL A 56 13.38 -3.57 12.69
N THR A 57 14.01 -3.70 13.85
CA THR A 57 13.54 -3.13 15.13
C THR A 57 14.58 -2.25 15.81
N SER A 58 15.87 -2.44 15.48
CA SER A 58 17.00 -1.74 16.11
C SER A 58 17.16 -0.28 15.67
N VAL A 59 16.08 0.51 15.64
CA VAL A 59 16.08 1.91 15.13
C VAL A 59 17.10 2.80 15.82
N ASP A 60 17.42 2.56 17.09
CA ASP A 60 18.38 3.37 17.85
C ASP A 60 19.84 3.01 17.57
N ASP A 61 20.13 1.79 17.09
CA ASP A 61 21.49 1.31 16.78
C ASP A 61 21.68 1.19 15.26
N GLU A 62 22.43 2.13 14.68
CA GLU A 62 22.69 2.16 13.23
C GLU A 62 23.35 0.87 12.72
N VAL A 63 24.19 0.20 13.51
CA VAL A 63 24.90 -1.01 13.09
C VAL A 63 23.97 -2.21 13.08
N CYS A 64 23.20 -2.40 14.15
CA CYS A 64 22.21 -3.48 14.24
C CYS A 64 21.09 -3.27 13.23
N PHE A 65 20.56 -2.04 13.11
CA PHE A 65 19.54 -1.68 12.12
C PHE A 65 19.96 -2.07 10.70
N ARG A 66 21.21 -1.76 10.34
CA ARG A 66 21.74 -2.05 9.00
C ARG A 66 21.84 -3.55 8.73
N TRP A 67 22.21 -4.33 9.74
CA TRP A 67 22.25 -5.78 9.67
C TRP A 67 20.86 -6.37 9.46
N GLU A 68 19.91 -6.02 10.32
CA GLU A 68 18.51 -6.46 10.24
C GLU A 68 17.90 -6.08 8.89
N LEU A 69 18.09 -4.84 8.45
CA LEU A 69 17.59 -4.38 7.16
C LEU A 69 18.20 -5.12 5.98
N SER A 70 19.50 -5.43 6.02
CA SER A 70 20.16 -6.19 4.96
C SER A 70 19.70 -7.65 4.91
N SER A 71 19.39 -8.23 6.08
CA SER A 71 18.79 -9.55 6.20
C SER A 71 17.37 -9.56 5.61
N PHE A 72 16.55 -8.59 6.00
CA PHE A 72 15.20 -8.38 5.50
C PHE A 72 15.16 -8.21 3.97
N LEU A 73 16.04 -7.37 3.41
CA LEU A 73 16.13 -7.16 1.97
C LEU A 73 16.58 -8.42 1.20
N LYS A 74 17.37 -9.28 1.84
CA LYS A 74 17.77 -10.57 1.25
C LYS A 74 16.60 -11.54 1.21
N GLU A 75 15.78 -11.58 2.26
CA GLU A 75 14.55 -12.39 2.31
C GLU A 75 13.52 -11.90 1.29
N LEU A 76 13.37 -10.57 1.16
CA LEU A 76 12.51 -9.94 0.16
C LEU A 76 13.00 -10.15 -1.29
N GLY A 77 14.22 -10.65 -1.48
CA GLY A 77 14.80 -10.89 -2.80
C GLY A 77 15.17 -9.60 -3.55
N CYS A 78 15.68 -8.59 -2.84
CA CYS A 78 16.01 -7.29 -3.42
C CYS A 78 16.94 -7.42 -4.65
N PRO A 79 16.52 -6.95 -5.84
CA PRO A 79 17.28 -7.15 -7.08
C PRO A 79 18.39 -6.12 -7.28
N TYR A 80 18.47 -5.09 -6.44
CA TYR A 80 19.41 -3.98 -6.60
C TYR A 80 20.77 -4.32 -6.00
N GLY A 81 21.74 -4.67 -6.85
CA GLY A 81 23.12 -4.90 -6.43
C GLY A 81 23.76 -3.69 -5.73
N ALA A 82 23.36 -2.47 -6.05
CA ALA A 82 23.80 -1.26 -5.34
C ALA A 82 23.43 -1.28 -3.84
N LEU A 83 22.34 -1.96 -3.47
CA LEU A 83 21.89 -2.11 -2.08
C LEU A 83 22.43 -3.39 -1.43
N MET A 84 22.76 -4.42 -2.23
CA MET A 84 23.02 -5.78 -1.76
C MET A 84 24.45 -6.30 -1.95
N ASP A 85 25.23 -5.75 -2.87
CA ASP A 85 26.59 -6.21 -3.19
C ASP A 85 27.68 -5.34 -2.56
N VAL A 86 27.30 -4.16 -2.08
CA VAL A 86 28.20 -3.21 -1.39
C VAL A 86 28.54 -3.73 0.02
N PRO A 87 29.77 -3.48 0.55
CA PRO A 87 30.11 -3.84 1.92
C PRO A 87 29.08 -3.34 2.92
N LEU A 88 28.72 -4.17 3.90
CA LEU A 88 27.65 -3.86 4.83
C LEU A 88 27.85 -2.50 5.50
N THR A 89 29.07 -2.12 5.87
CA THR A 89 29.39 -0.84 6.53
C THR A 89 29.07 0.41 5.72
N GLU A 90 28.92 0.29 4.40
CA GLU A 90 28.75 1.40 3.45
C GLU A 90 27.31 1.55 2.96
N ARG A 91 26.46 0.52 3.15
CA ARG A 91 25.08 0.50 2.64
C ARG A 91 24.21 1.61 3.23
N PHE A 92 23.32 2.14 2.39
CA PHE A 92 22.23 3.06 2.76
C PHE A 92 22.69 4.41 3.34
N ARG A 93 23.95 4.79 3.12
CA ARG A 93 24.50 6.08 3.57
C ARG A 93 24.34 7.17 2.53
N GLU A 94 24.60 6.85 1.26
CA GLU A 94 24.48 7.83 0.19
C GLU A 94 23.01 8.16 -0.06
N ALA A 95 22.72 9.44 -0.31
CA ALA A 95 21.35 9.91 -0.52
C ALA A 95 20.66 9.21 -1.70
N GLY A 96 21.43 8.82 -2.74
CA GLY A 96 20.94 8.06 -3.89
C GLY A 96 20.48 6.66 -3.49
N ASP A 97 21.33 5.91 -2.79
CA ASP A 97 21.03 4.56 -2.30
C ASP A 97 19.89 4.56 -1.29
N ALA A 98 19.88 5.55 -0.39
CA ALA A 98 18.82 5.74 0.59
C ALA A 98 17.46 5.98 -0.08
N ARG A 99 17.42 6.81 -1.12
CA ARG A 99 16.19 7.07 -1.89
C ARG A 99 15.77 5.84 -2.70
N MET A 100 16.71 5.15 -3.32
CA MET A 100 16.45 3.91 -4.06
C MET A 100 15.84 2.84 -3.16
N LEU A 101 16.36 2.68 -1.95
CA LEU A 101 15.82 1.76 -0.95
C LEU A 101 14.37 2.11 -0.58
N VAL A 102 14.06 3.39 -0.33
CA VAL A 102 12.69 3.82 -0.02
C VAL A 102 11.77 3.58 -1.21
N GLU A 103 12.18 3.95 -2.42
CA GLU A 103 11.41 3.71 -3.65
C GLU A 103 11.10 2.23 -3.85
N TYR A 104 12.09 1.36 -3.62
CA TYR A 104 11.92 -0.08 -3.67
C TYR A 104 10.91 -0.59 -2.63
N LEU A 105 11.13 -0.30 -1.35
CA LEU A 105 10.25 -0.78 -0.28
C LEU A 105 8.81 -0.26 -0.41
N VAL A 106 8.65 1.00 -0.83
CA VAL A 106 7.32 1.58 -1.11
C VAL A 106 6.63 0.86 -2.27
N GLY A 107 7.37 0.50 -3.31
CA GLY A 107 6.86 -0.30 -4.43
C GLY A 107 6.44 -1.70 -4.00
N GLU A 108 7.28 -2.39 -3.23
CA GLU A 108 6.99 -3.74 -2.71
C GLU A 108 5.78 -3.74 -1.76
N CYS A 109 5.73 -2.77 -0.84
CA CYS A 109 4.60 -2.60 0.06
C CYS A 109 3.29 -2.38 -0.71
N ALA A 110 3.30 -1.50 -1.72
CA ALA A 110 2.12 -1.26 -2.55
C ALA A 110 1.72 -2.50 -3.37
N ALA A 111 2.68 -3.24 -3.90
CA ALA A 111 2.42 -4.48 -4.64
C ALA A 111 1.78 -5.54 -3.72
N LEU A 112 2.35 -5.77 -2.54
CA LEU A 112 1.82 -6.71 -1.56
C LEU A 112 0.42 -6.30 -1.07
N ALA A 113 0.19 -5.01 -0.81
CA ALA A 113 -1.12 -4.49 -0.46
C ALA A 113 -2.16 -4.75 -1.56
N MET A 114 -1.78 -4.61 -2.84
CA MET A 114 -2.67 -4.94 -3.97
C MET A 114 -2.98 -6.44 -4.03
N VAL A 115 -1.98 -7.30 -3.90
CA VAL A 115 -2.14 -8.76 -3.92
C VAL A 115 -3.04 -9.22 -2.77
N ARG A 116 -2.81 -8.72 -1.55
CA ARG A 116 -3.67 -8.95 -0.39
C ARG A 116 -5.11 -8.56 -0.65
N ARG A 117 -5.33 -7.35 -1.15
CA ARG A 117 -6.68 -6.86 -1.47
C ARG A 117 -7.37 -7.73 -2.52
N GLN A 118 -6.66 -8.18 -3.54
CA GLN A 118 -7.21 -9.08 -4.55
C GLN A 118 -7.63 -10.41 -3.93
N ARG A 119 -6.77 -11.00 -3.10
CA ARG A 119 -7.08 -12.23 -2.36
C ARG A 119 -8.30 -12.05 -1.45
N ASP A 120 -8.37 -10.98 -0.66
CA ASP A 120 -9.52 -10.68 0.20
C ASP A 120 -10.81 -10.52 -0.62
N GLN A 121 -10.73 -9.90 -1.80
CA GLN A 121 -11.87 -9.77 -2.70
C GLN A 121 -12.32 -11.13 -3.27
N GLU A 122 -11.39 -12.01 -3.60
CA GLU A 122 -11.66 -13.38 -4.05
C GLU A 122 -12.29 -14.22 -2.93
N GLU A 123 -11.73 -14.17 -1.71
CA GLU A 123 -12.26 -14.83 -0.52
C GLU A 123 -13.67 -14.34 -0.19
N ARG A 124 -13.90 -13.01 -0.22
CA ARG A 124 -15.24 -12.42 -0.05
C ARG A 124 -16.20 -12.86 -1.16
N ARG A 125 -15.79 -12.86 -2.43
CA ARG A 125 -16.62 -13.36 -3.54
C ARG A 125 -17.02 -14.83 -3.35
N PHE A 126 -16.14 -15.64 -2.77
CA PHE A 126 -16.43 -17.03 -2.43
C PHE A 126 -17.36 -17.18 -1.20
N GLN A 127 -17.31 -16.23 -0.26
CA GLN A 127 -18.15 -16.19 0.94
C GLN A 127 -19.53 -15.54 0.74
N VAL A 128 -19.80 -14.89 -0.40
CA VAL A 128 -21.09 -14.27 -0.74
C VAL A 128 -22.29 -15.26 -0.77
N SER A 129 -22.09 -16.55 -0.52
CA SER A 129 -23.20 -17.47 -0.21
C SER A 129 -23.79 -17.32 1.19
N VAL A 130 -23.23 -16.49 2.07
CA VAL A 130 -23.82 -16.19 3.39
C VAL A 130 -23.79 -14.67 3.60
N LEU A 131 -24.97 -14.04 3.58
CA LEU A 131 -25.14 -12.67 4.07
C LEU A 131 -24.85 -12.68 5.57
N GLU A 132 -23.59 -12.49 5.94
CA GLU A 132 -23.21 -12.26 7.32
C GLU A 132 -23.74 -10.88 7.71
N PRO A 133 -24.57 -10.75 8.75
CA PRO A 133 -25.09 -9.46 9.17
C PRO A 133 -23.92 -8.57 9.63
N CYS A 134 -23.93 -7.29 9.23
CA CYS A 134 -22.98 -6.28 9.72
C CYS A 134 -22.81 -6.44 11.22
N THR A 135 -21.60 -6.77 11.66
CA THR A 135 -21.36 -7.12 13.06
C THR A 135 -21.07 -5.86 13.87
N GLU A 136 -21.28 -5.94 15.18
CA GLU A 136 -20.88 -4.93 16.18
C GLU A 136 -19.48 -4.36 15.92
N ARG A 137 -18.56 -5.21 15.47
CA ARG A 137 -17.19 -4.84 15.10
C ARG A 137 -17.11 -3.79 13.99
N ASP A 138 -17.97 -3.84 12.99
CA ASP A 138 -17.98 -2.86 11.90
C ASP A 138 -18.43 -1.49 12.41
N LEU A 139 -19.44 -1.46 13.29
CA LEU A 139 -19.88 -0.22 13.93
C LEU A 139 -18.80 0.36 14.83
N LEU A 140 -18.11 -0.46 15.63
CA LEU A 140 -16.98 -0.03 16.45
C LEU A 140 -15.82 0.52 15.61
N ASN A 141 -15.53 -0.11 14.47
CA ASN A 141 -14.51 0.36 13.53
C ASN A 141 -14.89 1.72 12.93
N ILE A 142 -16.15 1.92 12.56
CA ILE A 142 -16.65 3.21 12.06
C ILE A 142 -16.53 4.29 13.14
N CYS A 143 -16.94 4.00 14.37
CA CYS A 143 -16.80 4.93 15.49
C CYS A 143 -15.32 5.28 15.74
N GLY A 144 -14.43 4.29 15.75
CA GLY A 144 -12.99 4.50 15.90
C GLY A 144 -12.41 5.37 14.77
N ALA A 145 -12.79 5.10 13.51
CA ALA A 145 -12.33 5.88 12.36
C ALA A 145 -12.82 7.34 12.39
N LEU A 146 -14.00 7.60 12.95
CA LEU A 146 -14.57 8.94 13.11
C LEU A 146 -14.16 9.62 14.43
N GLY A 147 -13.29 8.99 15.23
CA GLY A 147 -12.87 9.51 16.53
C GLY A 147 -14.00 9.61 17.56
N LEU A 148 -15.09 8.84 17.38
CA LEU A 148 -16.20 8.78 18.31
C LEU A 148 -15.87 7.85 19.48
N SER A 149 -16.02 8.36 20.72
CA SER A 149 -15.81 7.55 21.92
C SER A 149 -17.02 6.65 22.18
N VAL A 150 -16.82 5.35 22.03
CA VAL A 150 -17.84 4.32 22.24
C VAL A 150 -18.35 4.29 23.70
N GLU A 151 -17.57 4.81 24.65
CA GLU A 151 -17.91 4.83 26.08
C GLU A 151 -19.10 5.76 26.41
N ASN A 152 -19.32 6.78 25.59
CA ASN A 152 -20.40 7.77 25.78
C ASN A 152 -21.57 7.58 24.79
N LEU A 153 -21.42 6.66 23.82
CA LEU A 153 -22.37 6.44 22.75
C LEU A 153 -23.55 5.61 23.24
N ARG A 154 -24.72 6.25 23.39
CA ARG A 154 -25.96 5.51 23.57
C ARG A 154 -26.42 4.92 22.23
N ALA A 155 -26.87 3.67 22.24
CA ALA A 155 -27.28 2.92 21.04
C ALA A 155 -28.30 3.65 20.14
N ASP A 156 -29.15 4.49 20.73
CA ASP A 156 -30.16 5.31 20.07
C ASP A 156 -29.58 6.52 19.31
N ASN A 157 -28.40 7.01 19.69
CA ASN A 157 -27.79 8.22 19.12
C ASN A 157 -26.56 7.96 18.26
N ILE A 158 -26.08 6.71 18.17
CA ILE A 158 -24.86 6.34 17.43
C ILE A 158 -24.92 6.83 15.98
N PHE A 159 -26.01 6.54 15.28
CA PHE A 159 -26.16 6.96 13.88
C PHE A 159 -26.27 8.48 13.73
N ASN A 160 -26.81 9.19 14.71
CA ASN A 160 -26.89 10.64 14.68
C ASN A 160 -25.50 11.27 14.86
N GLU A 161 -24.70 10.76 15.80
CA GLU A 161 -23.32 11.22 16.02
C GLU A 161 -22.42 10.91 14.83
N ILE A 162 -22.57 9.72 14.23
CA ILE A 162 -21.87 9.34 12.99
C ILE A 162 -22.21 10.31 11.87
N ASN A 163 -23.51 10.55 11.62
CA ASN A 163 -23.95 11.46 10.56
C ASN A 163 -23.48 12.90 10.81
N GLN A 164 -23.48 13.35 12.07
CA GLN A 164 -22.99 14.68 12.41
C GLN A 164 -21.50 14.82 12.12
N ARG A 165 -20.67 13.86 12.56
CA ARG A 165 -19.23 13.84 12.24
C ARG A 165 -18.95 13.78 10.75
N LEU A 166 -19.71 12.98 10.00
CA LEU A 166 -19.54 12.88 8.55
C LEU A 166 -19.87 14.19 7.81
N ASN A 167 -20.78 15.00 8.36
CA ASN A 167 -21.15 16.29 7.79
C ASN A 167 -20.19 17.41 8.21
N ASP A 168 -19.64 17.34 9.42
CA ASP A 168 -18.74 18.35 10.01
C ASP A 168 -17.29 18.20 9.51
N GLU A 169 -16.83 16.97 9.23
CA GLU A 169 -15.49 16.71 8.70
C GLU A 169 -15.37 17.10 7.21
N PRO A 170 -14.42 17.98 6.84
CA PRO A 170 -14.07 18.16 5.44
C PRO A 170 -13.40 16.87 4.96
N LEU A 171 -14.12 16.05 4.19
CA LEU A 171 -13.55 14.85 3.59
C LEU A 171 -12.18 15.16 2.97
N VAL A 172 -11.15 14.54 3.56
CA VAL A 172 -9.75 14.74 3.18
C VAL A 172 -9.57 14.29 1.74
N GLY A 173 -9.21 15.24 0.88
CA GLY A 173 -9.13 15.04 -0.56
C GLY A 173 -10.49 15.19 -1.22
N GLY A 174 -10.62 16.18 -2.11
CA GLY A 174 -11.86 16.46 -2.83
C GLY A 174 -12.45 15.18 -3.43
N LEU A 175 -13.64 14.80 -2.95
CA LEU A 175 -14.40 13.70 -3.52
C LEU A 175 -14.52 13.90 -5.02
N LEU A 176 -14.16 12.88 -5.81
CA LEU A 176 -14.33 12.90 -7.28
C LEU A 176 -15.79 13.14 -7.69
N PHE A 177 -16.73 12.81 -6.80
CA PHE A 177 -18.15 13.02 -7.00
C PHE A 177 -18.82 13.43 -5.67
N ARG A 178 -19.36 14.64 -5.63
CA ARG A 178 -20.20 15.15 -4.54
C ARG A 178 -21.50 15.66 -5.14
N PRO A 179 -22.58 14.87 -5.15
CA PRO A 179 -23.84 15.35 -5.69
C PRO A 179 -24.39 16.45 -4.78
N GLU A 180 -24.79 17.58 -5.38
CA GLU A 180 -25.39 18.71 -4.64
C GLU A 180 -26.77 18.36 -4.06
N VAL A 181 -27.39 17.30 -4.59
CA VAL A 181 -28.71 16.81 -4.19
C VAL A 181 -28.64 15.30 -3.96
N ASN A 182 -29.40 14.82 -2.98
CA ASN A 182 -29.54 13.39 -2.74
C ASN A 182 -30.04 12.67 -4.00
N LEU A 183 -29.30 11.63 -4.41
CA LEU A 183 -29.67 10.82 -5.56
C LEU A 183 -30.90 9.97 -5.24
N THR A 184 -31.79 9.85 -6.23
CA THR A 184 -32.91 8.90 -6.19
C THR A 184 -32.42 7.46 -6.33
N ALA A 185 -33.24 6.48 -5.92
CA ALA A 185 -32.89 5.05 -6.02
C ALA A 185 -32.49 4.63 -7.45
N CYS A 186 -33.21 5.09 -8.46
CA CYS A 186 -32.88 4.81 -9.87
C CYS A 186 -31.53 5.42 -10.28
N GLN A 187 -31.18 6.59 -9.76
CA GLN A 187 -29.89 7.22 -10.03
C GLN A 187 -28.73 6.49 -9.36
N TRP A 188 -28.92 5.98 -8.13
CA TRP A 188 -27.94 5.14 -7.46
C TRP A 188 -27.65 3.86 -8.25
N VAL A 189 -28.70 3.14 -8.68
CA VAL A 189 -28.53 1.93 -9.51
C VAL A 189 -27.78 2.25 -10.81
N ARG A 190 -28.08 3.39 -11.44
CA ARG A 190 -27.36 3.83 -12.64
C ARG A 190 -25.91 4.19 -12.35
N LEU A 191 -25.62 4.82 -11.23
CA LEU A 191 -24.27 5.18 -10.80
C LEU A 191 -23.44 3.91 -10.55
N GLU A 192 -23.97 2.96 -9.79
CA GLU A 192 -23.33 1.66 -9.53
C GLU A 192 -23.03 0.91 -10.83
N ARG A 193 -23.99 0.88 -11.77
CA ARG A 193 -23.76 0.27 -13.09
C ARG A 193 -22.62 0.97 -13.85
N THR A 194 -22.63 2.30 -13.86
CA THR A 194 -21.59 3.09 -14.54
C THR A 194 -20.22 2.86 -13.90
N GLN A 195 -20.16 2.80 -12.57
CA GLN A 195 -18.95 2.48 -11.82
C GLN A 195 -18.44 1.08 -12.16
N ALA A 196 -19.31 0.08 -12.23
CA ALA A 196 -18.93 -1.28 -12.61
C ALA A 196 -18.37 -1.34 -14.04
N GLU A 197 -19.01 -0.65 -14.99
CA GLU A 197 -18.53 -0.53 -16.38
C GLU A 197 -17.15 0.14 -16.44
N LEU A 198 -16.96 1.27 -15.74
CA LEU A 198 -15.68 1.99 -15.69
C LEU A 198 -14.57 1.15 -15.05
N LEU A 199 -14.87 0.42 -13.97
CA LEU A 199 -13.90 -0.46 -13.33
C LEU A 199 -13.51 -1.63 -14.24
N ALA A 200 -14.47 -2.22 -14.96
CA ALA A 200 -14.20 -3.27 -15.93
C ALA A 200 -13.30 -2.76 -17.08
N GLU A 201 -13.62 -1.58 -17.61
CA GLU A 201 -12.85 -0.97 -18.70
C GLU A 201 -11.44 -0.55 -18.24
N TYR A 202 -11.30 0.00 -17.04
CA TYR A 202 -10.01 0.32 -16.43
C TYR A 202 -9.15 -0.94 -16.24
N SER A 203 -9.74 -2.01 -15.68
CA SER A 203 -9.05 -3.29 -15.48
C SER A 203 -8.58 -3.88 -16.80
N LEU A 204 -9.43 -3.84 -17.83
CA LEU A 204 -9.09 -4.31 -19.17
C LEU A 204 -7.93 -3.49 -19.76
N ARG A 205 -7.94 -2.16 -19.65
CA ARG A 205 -6.84 -1.31 -20.12
C ARG A 205 -5.54 -1.62 -19.41
N GLN A 206 -5.56 -1.84 -18.10
CA GLN A 206 -4.39 -2.22 -17.32
C GLN A 206 -3.82 -3.55 -17.81
N GLN A 207 -4.66 -4.57 -18.01
CA GLN A 207 -4.25 -5.86 -18.55
C GLN A 207 -3.66 -5.73 -19.97
N MET A 208 -4.27 -4.93 -20.84
CA MET A 208 -3.74 -4.68 -22.19
C MET A 208 -2.38 -3.98 -22.15
N MET A 209 -2.18 -3.00 -21.25
CA MET A 209 -0.88 -2.33 -21.10
C MET A 209 0.20 -3.29 -20.63
N LEU A 210 -0.08 -4.10 -19.59
CA LEU A 210 0.85 -5.11 -19.10
C LEU A 210 1.18 -6.11 -20.21
N LYS A 211 0.17 -6.62 -20.93
CA LYS A 211 0.39 -7.55 -22.03
C LYS A 211 1.24 -6.95 -23.15
N ARG A 212 1.05 -5.66 -23.45
CA ARG A 212 1.88 -4.95 -24.43
C ARG A 212 3.33 -4.85 -23.96
N VAL A 213 3.58 -4.58 -22.68
CA VAL A 213 4.94 -4.59 -22.10
C VAL A 213 5.57 -5.97 -22.24
N ASP A 214 4.86 -7.04 -21.89
CA ASP A 214 5.35 -8.41 -22.02
C ASP A 214 5.74 -8.75 -23.46
N LEU A 215 4.86 -8.44 -24.42
CA LEU A 215 5.11 -8.69 -25.84
C LEU A 215 6.28 -7.86 -26.36
N THR A 216 6.44 -6.64 -25.86
CA THR A 216 7.56 -5.76 -26.20
C THR A 216 8.87 -6.34 -25.67
N MET A 217 8.92 -6.78 -24.42
CA MET A 217 10.09 -7.43 -23.82
C MET A 217 10.43 -8.74 -24.55
N ALA A 218 9.43 -9.55 -24.89
CA ALA A 218 9.61 -10.78 -25.65
C ALA A 218 10.20 -10.51 -27.05
N ALA A 219 9.78 -9.43 -27.72
CA ALA A 219 10.33 -9.05 -29.03
C ALA A 219 11.83 -8.68 -28.96
N PHE A 220 12.30 -8.11 -27.84
CA PHE A 220 13.73 -7.81 -27.64
C PHE A 220 14.58 -9.05 -27.33
N GLN A 221 13.98 -10.15 -26.85
CA GLN A 221 14.67 -11.41 -26.56
C GLN A 221 14.89 -12.28 -27.81
N TRP A 222 14.43 -11.83 -28.99
CA TRP A 222 14.73 -12.48 -30.26
C TRP A 222 16.16 -12.16 -30.72
N LYS A 223 17.14 -12.82 -30.10
CA LYS A 223 18.47 -13.01 -30.68
C LYS A 223 18.81 -14.51 -30.61
N GLY A 224 18.94 -15.13 -31.79
CA GLY A 224 19.00 -16.60 -32.03
C GLY A 224 20.13 -17.35 -31.33
N LYS A 225 20.27 -18.67 -31.46
CA LYS A 225 19.63 -19.70 -32.31
C LYS A 225 19.06 -20.79 -31.39
N ASP A 226 18.01 -21.46 -31.86
CA ASP A 226 17.15 -22.43 -31.15
C ASP A 226 15.98 -21.77 -30.40
N GLY A 227 14.77 -22.10 -30.85
CA GLY A 227 13.50 -21.44 -30.52
C GLY A 227 13.08 -21.52 -29.05
N PRO A 228 11.97 -20.85 -28.69
CA PRO A 228 11.75 -20.40 -27.33
C PRO A 228 11.47 -21.58 -26.38
N ALA A 229 12.25 -21.67 -25.31
CA ALA A 229 11.83 -22.30 -24.07
C ALA A 229 10.68 -21.46 -23.50
N VAL A 230 9.45 -21.81 -23.89
CA VAL A 230 8.25 -21.15 -23.38
C VAL A 230 8.02 -21.57 -21.93
N ALA A 231 7.89 -20.53 -21.10
CA ALA A 231 7.20 -20.51 -19.82
C ALA A 231 7.77 -21.36 -18.69
N GLN A 232 8.65 -20.76 -17.90
CA GLN A 232 8.66 -20.96 -16.44
C GLN A 232 9.55 -19.89 -15.82
N THR A 233 8.96 -19.14 -14.88
CA THR A 233 9.55 -18.27 -13.84
C THR A 233 8.98 -16.87 -13.94
N TYR A 234 7.75 -16.70 -13.45
CA TYR A 234 7.27 -15.56 -12.66
C TYR A 234 5.85 -15.98 -12.21
N ARG A 235 5.82 -16.82 -11.19
CA ARG A 235 4.68 -17.00 -10.27
C ARG A 235 5.18 -16.58 -8.90
#